data_AF-A0A8T0DCD9-F1
#
_entry.id   AF-A0A8T0DCD9-F1
#
_cell.length_a   1.000
_cell.length_b   1.000
_cell.length_c   1.000
_cell.angle_alpha   90.00
_cell.angle_beta   90.00
_cell.angle_gamma   90.00
#
_symmetry.space_group_name_H-M   'P 1'
#
loop_
_entity.id
_entity.type
_entity.pdbx_description
1 polymer ?
#
loop_
_entity_poly.entity_id
_entity_poly.type
_entity_poly.pdbx_seq_one_letter_code
_entity_poly.pdbx_strand_id
1 'polypeptide(L)'
;MEALPPKLTFENSPFALKTITQRWPVILAQLIDSLYRNRIQYHEVDALDLEGIKTLTGAIGQLRYEVTTNKTITLLSSVVDGCDNDLDLWNSLLRNSGVLLTTSRDRTVGLDHPTWFSLPWLFVECYLYRRIMDCVALSQLGNFDPFAVKKRSGLMKSESLVTQLLSFLSVSQNPQCVLPTDTLFTVFLQAAL
;
A
#
# COMPACT_ATOMS: atom_id res chain seq x y z
N MET A 1 -9.49 20.20 29.08
CA MET A 1 -9.65 19.49 27.79
C MET A 1 -8.41 18.65 27.64
N GLU A 2 -8.53 17.33 27.78
CA GLU A 2 -7.38 16.41 27.74
C GLU A 2 -6.81 16.41 26.31
N ALA A 3 -5.55 16.77 26.16
CA ALA A 3 -4.92 16.85 24.84
C ALA A 3 -4.73 15.43 24.28
N LEU A 4 -5.06 15.24 23.00
CA LEU A 4 -4.82 13.96 22.32
C LEU A 4 -3.32 13.62 22.34
N PRO A 5 -2.96 12.33 22.46
CA PRO A 5 -1.57 11.92 22.40
C PRO A 5 -0.94 12.31 21.04
N PRO A 6 0.39 12.55 21.01
CA PRO A 6 1.06 12.92 19.77
C PRO A 6 0.96 11.79 18.75
N LYS A 7 0.81 12.16 17.48
CA LYS A 7 0.83 11.20 16.37
C LYS A 7 2.23 10.58 16.28
N LEU A 8 2.31 9.32 15.87
CA LEU A 8 3.60 8.69 15.58
C LEU A 8 4.25 9.37 14.36
N THR A 9 5.49 9.79 14.50
CA THR A 9 6.31 10.43 13.48
C THR A 9 7.65 9.70 13.38
N PHE A 10 8.44 10.06 12.38
CA PHE A 10 9.81 9.58 12.22
C PHE A 10 10.66 9.78 13.50
N GLU A 11 10.49 10.91 14.18
CA GLU A 11 11.34 11.32 15.31
C GLU A 11 10.92 10.68 16.65
N ASN A 12 9.62 10.49 16.88
CA ASN A 12 9.11 10.08 18.19
C ASN A 12 8.83 8.58 18.31
N SER A 13 9.01 7.80 17.24
CA SER A 13 8.68 6.37 17.22
C SER A 13 9.77 5.55 16.53
N PRO A 14 10.49 4.67 17.27
CA PRO A 14 11.45 3.72 16.68
C PRO A 14 10.81 2.81 15.63
N PHE A 15 9.52 2.51 15.79
CA PHE A 15 8.75 1.73 14.84
C PHE A 15 8.53 2.49 13.53
N ALA A 16 8.12 3.76 13.60
CA ALA A 16 7.96 4.61 12.42
C ALA A 16 9.30 4.83 11.72
N LEU A 17 10.36 5.17 12.46
CA LEU A 17 11.72 5.30 11.95
C LEU A 17 12.15 4.05 11.17
N LYS A 18 12.02 2.87 11.77
CA LYS A 18 12.37 1.59 11.11
C LYS A 18 11.51 1.32 9.88
N THR A 19 10.22 1.64 9.96
CA THR A 19 9.29 1.41 8.85
C THR A 19 9.63 2.30 7.65
N ILE A 20 9.84 3.59 7.89
CA ILE A 20 10.18 4.59 6.87
C ILE A 20 11.54 4.29 6.22
N THR A 21 12.57 3.98 7.03
CA THR A 21 13.95 3.82 6.54
C THR A 21 14.26 2.44 5.98
N GLN A 22 13.56 1.39 6.42
CA GLN A 22 13.87 0.01 6.03
C GLN A 22 12.71 -0.66 5.28
N ARG A 23 11.48 -0.61 5.82
CA ARG A 23 10.37 -1.40 5.27
C ARG A 23 9.83 -0.82 3.97
N TRP A 24 9.58 0.50 3.90
CA TRP A 24 9.07 1.12 2.67
C TRP A 24 10.02 0.94 1.48
N PRO A 25 11.35 1.16 1.60
CA PRO A 25 12.28 0.90 0.51
C PRO A 25 12.29 -0.56 0.05
N VAL A 26 12.15 -1.52 0.99
CA VAL A 26 12.05 -2.95 0.68
C VAL A 26 10.74 -3.27 -0.06
N ILE A 27 9.60 -2.70 0.36
CA ILE A 27 8.31 -2.87 -0.32
C ILE A 27 8.39 -2.38 -1.76
N LEU A 28 8.93 -1.18 -1.98
CA LEU A 28 9.06 -0.60 -3.32
C LEU A 28 10.06 -1.40 -4.18
N ALA A 29 11.18 -1.87 -3.60
CA ALA A 29 12.13 -2.72 -4.30
C ALA A 29 11.51 -4.07 -4.72
N GLN A 30 10.76 -4.72 -3.83
CA GLN A 30 10.01 -5.94 -4.13
C GLN A 30 8.97 -5.70 -5.22
N LEU A 31 8.33 -4.53 -5.23
CA LEU A 31 7.36 -4.16 -6.25
C LEU A 31 8.02 -4.02 -7.62
N ILE A 32 9.14 -3.31 -7.71
CA ILE A 32 9.94 -3.18 -8.95
C ILE A 32 10.36 -4.56 -9.48
N ASP A 33 10.88 -5.42 -8.60
CA ASP A 33 11.28 -6.79 -8.96
C ASP A 33 10.08 -7.62 -9.46
N SER A 34 8.93 -7.53 -8.77
CA SER A 34 7.69 -8.20 -9.18
C SER A 34 7.20 -7.73 -10.55
N LEU A 35 7.17 -6.41 -10.80
CA LEU A 35 6.76 -5.83 -12.08
C LEU A 35 7.67 -6.32 -13.20
N TYR A 36 8.98 -6.29 -12.98
CA TYR A 36 9.95 -6.71 -13.98
C TYR A 36 9.85 -8.21 -14.30
N ARG A 37 9.77 -9.07 -13.28
CA ARG A 37 9.73 -10.53 -13.47
C ARG A 37 8.46 -11.00 -14.16
N ASN A 38 7.32 -10.42 -13.81
CA ASN A 38 6.01 -10.84 -14.29
C ASN A 38 5.53 -10.06 -15.53
N ARG A 39 6.31 -9.13 -16.08
CA ARG A 39 5.92 -8.27 -17.22
C ARG A 39 5.38 -9.03 -18.44
N ILE A 40 5.96 -10.19 -18.76
CA ILE A 40 5.54 -11.02 -19.90
C ILE A 40 4.17 -11.64 -19.58
N GLN A 41 4.00 -12.18 -18.38
CA GLN A 41 2.73 -12.74 -17.94
C GLN A 41 1.62 -11.68 -17.91
N TYR A 42 1.91 -10.47 -17.40
CA TYR A 42 0.94 -9.36 -17.40
C TYR A 42 0.53 -8.95 -18.82
N HIS A 43 1.46 -8.99 -19.77
CA HIS A 43 1.16 -8.68 -21.16
C HIS A 43 0.33 -9.78 -21.84
N GLU A 44 0.74 -11.04 -21.67
CA GLU A 44 0.12 -12.18 -22.38
C GLU A 44 -1.22 -12.60 -21.76
N VAL A 45 -1.38 -12.52 -20.43
CA VAL A 45 -2.55 -13.00 -19.71
C VAL A 45 -3.53 -11.88 -19.40
N ASP A 46 -3.04 -10.76 -18.88
CA ASP A 46 -3.87 -9.64 -18.43
C ASP A 46 -4.04 -8.57 -19.51
N ALA A 47 -3.50 -8.79 -20.72
CA ALA A 47 -3.54 -7.90 -21.87
C ALA A 47 -3.03 -6.48 -21.56
N LEU A 48 -2.11 -6.34 -20.61
CA LEU A 48 -1.53 -5.05 -20.23
C LEU A 48 -0.45 -4.61 -21.23
N ASP A 49 -0.34 -3.31 -21.45
CA ASP A 49 0.70 -2.76 -22.31
C ASP A 49 2.09 -2.87 -21.65
N LEU A 50 3.07 -3.39 -22.41
CA LEU A 50 4.45 -3.52 -21.96
C LEU A 50 5.10 -2.17 -21.70
N GLU A 51 4.78 -1.14 -22.49
CA GLU A 51 5.33 0.20 -22.27
C GLU A 51 4.70 0.84 -21.02
N GLY A 52 3.41 0.62 -20.77
CA GLY A 52 2.75 0.94 -19.49
C GLY A 52 3.45 0.29 -18.29
N ILE A 53 3.73 -1.02 -18.34
CA ILE A 53 4.43 -1.74 -17.25
C ILE A 53 5.85 -1.17 -17.03
N LYS A 54 6.56 -0.85 -18.11
CA LYS A 54 7.90 -0.25 -18.03
C LYS A 54 7.86 1.17 -17.44
N THR A 55 6.87 1.97 -17.84
CA THR A 55 6.61 3.31 -17.29
C THR A 55 6.33 3.23 -15.79
N LEU A 56 5.44 2.31 -15.38
CA LEU A 56 5.14 2.05 -13.97
C LEU A 56 6.41 1.65 -13.21
N THR A 57 7.19 0.71 -13.74
CA THR A 57 8.44 0.25 -13.10
C THR A 57 9.41 1.39 -12.86
N GLY A 58 9.57 2.29 -13.85
CA GLY A 58 10.37 3.51 -13.71
C GLY A 58 9.82 4.48 -12.66
N ALA A 59 8.49 4.69 -12.65
CA ALA A 59 7.82 5.56 -11.68
C ALA A 59 7.96 5.06 -10.23
N ILE A 60 7.83 3.75 -10.00
CA ILE A 60 8.08 3.15 -8.67
C ILE A 60 9.57 3.27 -8.28
N GLY A 61 10.48 3.14 -9.24
CA GLY A 61 11.92 3.41 -9.03
C GLY A 61 12.18 4.84 -8.55
N GLN A 62 11.54 5.81 -9.20
CA GLN A 62 11.61 7.22 -8.80
C GLN A 62 11.00 7.46 -7.41
N LEU A 63 9.82 6.88 -7.13
CA LEU A 63 9.18 6.96 -5.82
C LEU A 63 10.08 6.41 -4.70
N ARG A 64 10.76 5.29 -4.96
CA ARG A 64 11.74 4.72 -4.02
C ARG A 64 12.91 5.67 -3.75
N TYR A 65 13.44 6.31 -4.78
CA TYR A 65 14.48 7.33 -4.62
C TYR A 65 13.98 8.50 -3.75
N GLU A 66 12.76 8.99 -4.01
CA GLU A 66 12.16 10.10 -3.26
C GLU A 66 12.00 9.79 -1.77
N VAL A 67 11.49 8.59 -1.46
CA VAL A 67 11.31 8.11 -0.07
C VAL A 67 12.67 7.96 0.63
N THR A 68 13.62 7.28 0.00
CA THR A 68 14.93 6.98 0.61
C THR A 68 15.79 8.22 0.83
N THR A 69 15.63 9.25 0.00
CA THR A 69 16.39 10.51 0.10
C THR A 69 15.60 11.63 0.76
N ASN A 70 14.49 11.29 1.43
CA ASN A 70 13.62 12.21 2.14
C ASN A 70 13.25 13.47 1.34
N LYS A 71 12.82 13.28 0.09
CA LYS A 71 12.37 14.39 -0.76
C LYS A 71 11.06 14.99 -0.24
N THR A 72 10.72 16.15 -0.79
CA THR A 72 9.42 16.79 -0.54
C THR A 72 8.28 15.95 -1.10
N ILE A 73 7.19 15.88 -0.35
CA ILE A 73 5.92 15.30 -0.80
C ILE A 73 5.27 16.28 -1.80
N THR A 74 4.52 15.74 -2.77
CA THR A 74 3.80 16.54 -3.76
C THR A 74 2.31 16.19 -3.75
N LEU A 75 1.50 17.00 -4.41
CA LEU A 75 0.10 16.68 -4.69
C LEU A 75 0.01 15.47 -5.64
N LEU A 76 -1.14 14.81 -5.59
CA LEU A 76 -1.51 13.73 -6.50
C LEU A 76 -2.06 14.31 -7.80
N SER A 77 -1.89 13.57 -8.90
CA SER A 77 -2.24 14.06 -10.24
C SER A 77 -3.24 13.18 -10.98
N SER A 78 -3.56 11.97 -10.49
CA SER A 78 -4.47 11.06 -11.17
C SER A 78 -5.66 10.63 -10.33
N VAL A 79 -6.79 10.44 -11.01
CA VAL A 79 -7.98 9.82 -10.45
C VAL A 79 -7.80 8.30 -10.49
N VAL A 80 -8.23 7.62 -9.43
CA VAL A 80 -8.27 6.15 -9.39
C VAL A 80 -9.67 5.72 -9.78
N ASP A 81 -9.76 4.79 -10.72
CA ASP A 81 -11.03 4.24 -11.21
C ASP A 81 -11.87 3.68 -10.06
N GLY A 82 -13.17 4.02 -10.04
CA GLY A 82 -14.12 3.58 -9.01
C GLY A 82 -14.08 4.37 -7.70
N CYS A 83 -13.24 5.41 -7.59
CA CYS A 83 -13.12 6.25 -6.40
C CYS A 83 -13.41 7.72 -6.72
N ASP A 84 -14.68 8.06 -6.92
CA ASP A 84 -15.12 9.42 -7.17
C ASP A 84 -14.74 10.35 -5.99
N ASN A 85 -14.20 11.53 -6.30
CA ASN A 85 -13.74 12.55 -5.34
C ASN A 85 -12.52 12.17 -4.46
N ASP A 86 -11.90 11.00 -4.65
CA ASP A 86 -10.71 10.59 -3.88
C ASP A 86 -9.54 11.56 -4.06
N LEU A 87 -9.27 11.98 -5.31
CA LEU A 87 -8.18 12.88 -5.64
C LEU A 87 -8.32 14.24 -4.92
N ASP A 88 -9.52 14.80 -4.92
CA ASP A 88 -9.81 16.09 -4.29
C ASP A 88 -9.71 16.00 -2.77
N LEU A 89 -10.20 14.90 -2.18
CA LEU A 89 -10.06 14.65 -0.75
C LEU A 89 -8.59 14.55 -0.34
N TRP A 90 -7.80 13.74 -1.04
CA TRP A 90 -6.38 13.59 -0.76
C TRP A 90 -5.62 14.90 -0.91
N ASN A 91 -5.82 15.62 -2.02
CA ASN A 91 -5.15 16.89 -2.25
C ASN A 91 -5.58 17.94 -1.22
N SER A 92 -6.81 17.90 -0.71
CA SER A 92 -7.25 18.75 0.41
C SER A 92 -6.52 18.40 1.71
N LEU A 93 -6.39 17.12 2.06
CA LEU A 93 -5.64 16.66 3.23
C LEU A 93 -4.14 16.99 3.15
N LEU A 94 -3.54 16.85 1.97
CA LEU A 94 -2.14 17.20 1.70
C LEU A 94 -1.92 18.71 1.87
N ARG A 95 -2.79 19.55 1.29
CA ARG A 95 -2.73 21.01 1.46
C ARG A 95 -2.89 21.43 2.92
N ASN A 96 -3.83 20.82 3.65
CA ASN A 96 -3.99 21.07 5.09
C ASN A 96 -2.76 20.67 5.91
N SER A 97 -1.93 19.78 5.37
CA SER A 97 -0.66 19.36 5.98
C SER A 97 0.55 20.18 5.49
N GLY A 98 0.34 21.23 4.68
CA GLY A 98 1.38 22.12 4.16
C GLY A 98 2.00 21.72 2.82
N VAL A 99 1.47 20.68 2.16
CA VAL A 99 1.93 20.26 0.83
C VAL A 99 1.31 21.14 -0.24
N LEU A 100 2.16 21.88 -0.97
CA LEU A 100 1.73 22.79 -2.04
C LEU A 100 2.35 22.44 -3.41
N LEU A 101 3.43 21.64 -3.41
CA LEU A 101 4.17 21.30 -4.63
C LEU A 101 3.37 20.33 -5.48
N THR A 102 3.40 20.51 -6.80
CA THR A 102 2.80 19.55 -7.75
C THR A 102 3.85 18.57 -8.27
N THR A 103 5.10 19.03 -8.39
CA THR A 103 6.23 18.20 -8.80
C THR A 103 7.46 18.46 -7.91
N SER A 104 8.31 17.44 -7.78
CA SER A 104 9.57 17.54 -7.03
C SER A 104 10.61 18.48 -7.68
N ARG A 105 10.32 18.99 -8.89
CA ARG A 105 11.13 19.98 -9.61
C ARG A 105 10.67 21.42 -9.41
N ASP A 106 9.55 21.64 -8.72
CA ASP A 106 9.02 22.97 -8.46
C ASP A 106 10.02 23.74 -7.58
N ARG A 107 10.61 24.80 -8.15
CA ARG A 107 11.68 25.60 -7.51
C ARG A 107 11.14 26.68 -6.59
N THR A 108 10.00 26.49 -5.93
CA THR A 108 9.59 27.34 -4.80
C THR A 108 10.46 27.00 -3.58
N VAL A 109 11.77 27.22 -3.76
CA VAL A 109 12.86 27.03 -2.81
C VAL A 109 12.78 28.21 -1.84
N GLY A 110 12.00 28.07 -0.78
CA GLY A 110 11.84 29.12 0.23
C GLY A 110 10.80 28.83 1.31
N LEU A 111 9.92 27.84 1.13
CA LEU A 111 8.99 27.37 2.15
C LEU A 111 9.46 25.99 2.67
N ASP A 112 9.38 25.79 3.98
CA ASP A 112 9.56 24.48 4.63
C ASP A 112 8.44 23.54 4.17
N HIS A 113 8.63 22.88 3.03
CA HIS A 113 7.66 21.95 2.49
C HIS A 113 7.77 20.58 3.18
N PRO A 114 6.64 19.91 3.47
CA PRO A 114 6.66 18.59 4.07
C PRO A 114 7.45 17.59 3.22
N THR A 115 8.35 16.88 3.88
CA THR A 115 9.11 15.75 3.36
C THR A 115 8.50 14.42 3.81
N TRP A 116 8.95 13.32 3.20
CA TRP A 116 8.55 11.96 3.59
C TRP A 116 8.73 11.65 5.08
N PHE A 117 9.66 12.33 5.77
CA PHE A 117 9.95 12.08 7.19
C PHE A 117 9.28 13.10 8.13
N SER A 118 8.64 14.13 7.59
CA SER A 118 8.10 15.26 8.37
C SER A 118 6.66 15.09 8.85
N LEU A 119 5.86 14.26 8.18
CA LEU A 119 4.43 14.09 8.46
C LEU A 119 4.15 12.84 9.32
N PRO A 120 2.97 12.74 9.95
CA PRO A 120 2.58 11.57 10.73
C PRO A 120 2.72 10.27 9.93
N TRP A 121 3.34 9.26 10.54
CA TRP A 121 3.70 8.00 9.89
C TRP A 121 2.53 7.35 9.17
N LEU A 122 1.38 7.19 9.83
CA LEU A 122 0.18 6.58 9.23
C LEU A 122 -0.28 7.36 7.99
N PHE A 123 -0.26 8.69 8.06
CA PHE A 123 -0.66 9.53 6.94
C PHE A 123 0.26 9.34 5.73
N VAL A 124 1.58 9.36 5.97
CA VAL A 124 2.58 9.17 4.92
C VAL A 124 2.57 7.75 4.37
N GLU A 125 2.30 6.74 5.19
CA GLU A 125 2.15 5.36 4.73
C GLU A 125 0.96 5.19 3.80
N CYS A 126 -0.21 5.73 4.17
CA CYS A 126 -1.37 5.74 3.30
C CYS A 126 -1.08 6.51 1.99
N TYR A 127 -0.41 7.67 2.09
CA TYR A 127 0.01 8.44 0.93
C TYR A 127 0.98 7.66 0.04
N LEU A 128 1.92 6.88 0.60
CA LEU A 128 2.82 6.01 -0.16
C LEU A 128 2.04 5.03 -1.05
N TYR A 129 1.07 4.32 -0.49
CA TYR A 129 0.25 3.38 -1.26
C TYR A 129 -0.64 4.10 -2.28
N ARG A 130 -1.20 5.26 -1.92
CA ARG A 130 -1.97 6.07 -2.87
C ARG A 130 -1.10 6.58 -4.02
N ARG A 131 0.17 6.91 -3.77
CA ARG A 131 1.16 7.28 -4.80
C ARG A 131 1.51 6.13 -5.72
N ILE A 132 1.58 4.90 -5.20
CA ILE A 132 1.75 3.72 -6.06
C ILE A 132 0.57 3.61 -7.03
N MET A 133 -0.66 3.78 -6.55
CA MET A 133 -1.84 3.78 -7.42
C MET A 133 -1.88 4.99 -8.37
N ASP A 134 -1.38 6.14 -7.93
CA ASP A 134 -1.22 7.32 -8.79
C ASP A 134 -0.30 6.99 -9.98
N CYS A 135 0.82 6.30 -9.73
CA CYS A 135 1.73 5.80 -10.77
C CYS A 135 1.07 4.77 -11.69
N VAL A 136 0.22 3.88 -11.16
CA VAL A 136 -0.51 2.88 -11.98
C VAL A 136 -1.44 3.59 -12.96
N ALA A 137 -2.25 4.53 -12.48
CA ALA A 137 -3.18 5.31 -13.30
C ALA A 137 -2.43 6.15 -14.36
N LEU A 138 -1.34 6.83 -13.98
CA LEU A 138 -0.50 7.60 -14.91
C LEU A 138 0.20 6.73 -15.96
N SER A 139 0.41 5.44 -15.66
CA SER A 139 0.95 4.47 -16.61
C SER A 139 -0.11 3.83 -17.52
N GLN A 140 -1.37 4.29 -17.44
CA GLN A 140 -2.50 3.83 -18.23
C GLN A 140 -2.80 2.33 -18.08
N LEU A 141 -2.54 1.77 -16.89
CA LEU A 141 -2.79 0.35 -16.59
C LEU A 141 -4.15 0.11 -15.92
N GLY A 142 -5.03 1.11 -15.91
CA GLY A 142 -6.39 1.03 -15.34
C GLY A 142 -6.41 0.50 -13.90
N ASN A 143 -7.25 -0.50 -13.65
CA ASN A 143 -7.42 -1.18 -12.37
C ASN A 143 -6.33 -2.21 -12.03
N PHE A 144 -5.15 -2.12 -12.65
CA PHE A 144 -4.07 -3.05 -12.38
C PHE A 144 -3.64 -3.02 -10.91
N ASP A 145 -3.61 -4.20 -10.29
CA ASP A 145 -3.14 -4.38 -8.93
C ASP A 145 -1.66 -4.83 -8.93
N PRO A 146 -0.72 -3.92 -8.59
CA PRO A 146 0.71 -4.23 -8.64
C PRO A 146 1.11 -5.23 -7.53
N PHE A 147 0.25 -5.51 -6.55
CA PHE A 147 0.48 -6.47 -5.48
C PHE A 147 -0.20 -7.83 -5.70
N ALA A 148 -0.90 -8.03 -6.83
CA ALA A 148 -1.68 -9.24 -7.12
C ALA A 148 -0.85 -10.53 -6.98
N VAL A 149 0.36 -10.56 -7.54
CA VAL A 149 1.28 -11.71 -7.45
C VAL A 149 1.65 -12.03 -6.00
N LYS A 150 1.91 -11.00 -5.19
CA LYS A 150 2.25 -11.17 -3.77
C LYS A 150 1.05 -11.71 -2.99
N LYS A 151 -0.17 -11.21 -3.26
CA LYS A 151 -1.41 -11.71 -2.65
C LYS A 151 -1.68 -13.16 -3.02
N ARG A 152 -1.57 -13.52 -4.30
CA ARG A 152 -1.72 -14.90 -4.79
C ARG A 152 -0.68 -15.83 -4.15
N SER A 153 0.58 -15.40 -4.07
CA SER A 153 1.63 -16.19 -3.38
C SER A 153 1.32 -16.40 -1.91
N GLY A 154 0.80 -15.38 -1.21
CA GLY A 154 0.37 -15.50 0.19
C GLY A 154 -0.76 -16.51 0.38
N LEU A 155 -1.76 -16.49 -0.51
CA LEU A 155 -2.85 -17.46 -0.49
C LEU A 155 -2.34 -18.89 -0.72
N MET A 156 -1.50 -19.10 -1.74
CA MET A 156 -0.94 -20.42 -2.06
C MET A 156 -0.10 -20.98 -0.90
N LYS A 157 0.68 -20.14 -0.22
CA LYS A 157 1.46 -20.56 0.96
C LYS A 157 0.59 -20.90 2.17
N SER A 158 -0.67 -20.47 2.17
CA SER A 158 -1.63 -20.72 3.24
C SER A 158 -2.55 -21.91 2.95
N GLU A 159 -2.33 -22.64 1.84
CA GLU A 159 -3.20 -23.74 1.38
C GLU A 159 -3.46 -24.78 2.47
N SER A 160 -2.43 -25.21 3.20
CA SER A 160 -2.56 -26.23 4.24
C SER A 160 -3.46 -25.76 5.39
N LEU A 161 -3.27 -24.53 5.85
CA LEU A 161 -4.06 -23.92 6.92
C LEU A 161 -5.51 -23.71 6.47
N VAL A 162 -5.72 -23.21 5.24
CA VAL A 162 -7.06 -23.07 4.66
C VAL A 162 -7.75 -24.42 4.57
N THR A 163 -7.06 -25.46 4.12
CA THR A 163 -7.61 -26.82 4.03
C THR A 163 -7.99 -27.37 5.40
N GLN A 164 -7.17 -27.14 6.43
CA GLN A 164 -7.49 -27.53 7.81
C GLN A 164 -8.72 -26.80 8.34
N LEU A 165 -8.81 -25.49 8.14
CA LEU A 165 -9.98 -24.69 8.53
C LEU A 165 -11.26 -25.15 7.83
N LEU A 166 -11.19 -25.44 6.54
CA LEU A 166 -12.33 -25.97 5.77
C LEU A 166 -12.75 -27.37 6.25
N SER A 167 -11.78 -28.22 6.58
CA SER A 167 -12.05 -29.55 7.14
C SER A 167 -12.68 -29.47 8.52
N PHE A 168 -12.21 -28.55 9.36
CA PHE A 168 -12.82 -28.31 10.67
C PHE A 168 -14.24 -27.77 10.53
N LEU A 169 -14.46 -26.82 9.62
CA LEU A 169 -15.78 -26.27 9.33
C LEU A 169 -16.75 -27.35 8.85
N SER A 170 -16.33 -28.24 7.96
CA SER A 170 -17.19 -29.32 7.47
C SER A 170 -17.57 -30.32 8.56
N VAL A 171 -16.65 -30.66 9.46
CA VAL A 171 -16.95 -31.49 10.64
C VAL A 171 -17.93 -30.77 11.58
N SER A 172 -17.74 -29.48 11.82
CA SER A 172 -18.62 -28.70 12.70
C SER A 172 -20.06 -28.53 12.18
N GLN A 173 -20.26 -28.69 10.87
CA GLN A 173 -21.58 -28.65 10.23
C GLN A 173 -22.29 -30.03 10.26
N ASN A 174 -21.60 -31.10 10.67
CA ASN A 174 -22.18 -32.43 10.75
C ASN A 174 -23.17 -32.49 11.93
N PRO A 175 -24.46 -32.82 11.72
CA PRO A 175 -25.46 -32.91 12.79
C PRO A 175 -25.12 -33.92 13.89
N GLN A 176 -24.23 -34.89 13.61
CA GLN A 176 -23.78 -35.89 14.57
C GLN A 176 -22.58 -35.42 15.41
N CYS A 177 -21.92 -34.33 15.02
CA CYS A 177 -20.80 -33.73 15.75
C CYS A 177 -21.30 -32.49 16.51
N VAL A 178 -21.66 -32.68 17.78
CA VAL A 178 -22.13 -31.57 18.63
C VAL A 178 -20.93 -30.93 19.31
N LEU A 179 -20.32 -29.95 18.63
CA LEU A 179 -19.36 -29.05 19.28
C LEU A 179 -20.12 -27.90 19.95
N PRO A 180 -19.78 -27.50 21.19
CA PRO A 180 -20.36 -26.31 21.81
C PRO A 180 -20.10 -25.06 20.98
N THR A 181 -21.11 -24.21 20.83
CA THR A 181 -21.02 -22.95 20.06
C THR A 181 -19.91 -22.05 20.57
N ASP A 182 -19.70 -21.97 21.89
CA ASP A 182 -18.64 -21.17 22.50
C ASP A 182 -17.24 -21.65 22.09
N THR A 183 -17.06 -22.96 21.95
CA THR A 183 -15.81 -23.57 21.47
C THR A 183 -15.57 -23.21 20.01
N LEU A 184 -16.60 -23.31 19.16
CA LEU A 184 -16.50 -22.92 17.75
C LEU A 184 -16.16 -21.44 17.61
N PHE A 185 -16.86 -20.57 18.34
CA PHE A 185 -16.59 -19.13 18.36
C PHE A 185 -15.15 -18.83 18.78
N THR A 186 -14.68 -19.45 19.87
CA THR A 186 -13.31 -19.25 20.36
C THR A 186 -12.27 -19.71 19.35
N VAL A 187 -12.46 -20.87 18.73
CA VAL A 187 -11.52 -21.40 17.72
C VAL A 187 -11.44 -20.48 16.51
N PHE A 188 -12.58 -20.06 15.95
CA PHE A 188 -12.58 -19.17 14.79
C PHE A 188 -12.10 -17.76 15.12
N LEU A 189 -12.40 -17.25 16.32
CA LEU A 189 -11.87 -15.97 16.78
C LEU A 189 -10.35 -16.03 16.91
N GLN A 190 -9.81 -17.07 17.54
CA GLN A 190 -8.37 -17.27 17.68
C GLN A 190 -7.67 -17.46 16.33
N ALA A 191 -8.34 -18.11 15.36
CA ALA A 191 -7.80 -18.25 14.01
C ALA A 191 -7.80 -16.92 13.21
N ALA A 192 -8.66 -15.96 13.58
CA ALA A 192 -8.79 -14.68 12.89
C ALA A 192 -7.92 -13.55 13.48
N LEU A 193 -7.48 -13.69 14.75
CA LEU A 193 -6.58 -12.75 15.45
C LEU A 193 -5.13 -12.90 14.99
#